data_AF-A0A9P0JV51-F1
#
_entry.id   AF-A0A9P0JV51-F1
#
_cell.length_a   1.000
_cell.length_b   1.000
_cell.length_c   1.000
_cell.angle_alpha   90.00
_cell.angle_beta   90.00
_cell.angle_gamma   90.00
#
_symmetry.space_group_name_H-M   'P 1'
#
loop_
_entity.id
_entity.type
_entity.pdbx_description
1 polymer ?
#
loop_
_entity_poly.entity_id
_entity_poly.type
_entity_poly.pdbx_seq_one_letter_code
_entity_poly.pdbx_strand_id
1 'polypeptide(L)'
;MLSDFVKEPSRKFENFCRMAPEDYNYLMNKIGPIIAKQDTHMRKCIPLPRTSSDWLRIEKGFRRTWNFPHCLGAIDGKHVLIQSPIHSGSEFINYHKTFSVVLMALVDADYNFIFVDCGCQGRISDGGVYRNTNLYKQICRKELGFPPPDCLPLKVTPLPYVFVADSAFALTENMMKPYAGTHNKGSKERVFNYRLSRARRIVENVFGIMSAVFRVLRKPMLLQPDIVTDIVMTCALLHNFLRRSKRSRLIYTPPGSFDTENDDGEIQPGSWRDDQNGVASLLPLQNRPRRAPLSAKNIRDQLAEYFITNGAVAWQNNY
;
A
#
# COMPACT_ATOMS: atom_id res chain seq x y z
N MET A 1 25.06 -4.38 18.80
CA MET A 1 23.69 -3.83 18.92
C MET A 1 23.32 -3.51 20.39
N LEU A 2 24.29 -3.26 21.27
CA LEU A 2 24.08 -3.00 22.71
C LEU A 2 24.87 -1.80 23.26
N SER A 3 25.70 -1.12 22.45
CA SER A 3 26.42 0.10 22.90
C SER A 3 25.47 1.22 23.31
N ASP A 4 24.27 1.23 22.75
CA ASP A 4 23.29 2.29 22.94
C ASP A 4 22.43 2.08 24.19
N PHE A 5 22.33 0.82 24.67
CA PHE A 5 21.57 0.48 25.89
C PHE A 5 22.40 0.65 27.18
N VAL A 6 23.73 0.54 27.09
CA VAL A 6 24.63 0.78 28.24
C VAL A 6 24.73 2.28 28.58
N LYS A 7 24.34 3.16 27.64
CA LYS A 7 24.43 4.62 27.78
C LYS A 7 23.08 5.31 28.01
N GLU A 8 21.98 4.60 28.20
CA GLU A 8 20.70 5.27 28.48
C GLU A 8 20.68 5.85 29.90
N PRO A 9 20.49 7.18 30.08
CA PRO A 9 20.41 7.82 31.40
C PRO A 9 19.16 7.41 32.20
N SER A 10 18.25 6.63 31.59
CA SER A 10 16.86 6.47 32.03
C SER A 10 16.64 5.34 33.06
N ARG A 11 17.65 4.51 33.35
CA ARG A 11 17.57 3.31 34.23
C ARG A 11 16.37 2.38 33.95
N LYS A 12 15.80 2.40 32.74
CA LYS A 12 14.59 1.62 32.41
C LYS A 12 14.79 0.11 32.59
N PHE A 13 15.97 -0.44 32.32
CA PHE A 13 16.21 -1.88 32.51
C PHE A 13 16.08 -2.31 33.98
N GLU A 14 16.75 -1.61 34.90
CA GLU A 14 16.71 -1.89 36.35
C GLU A 14 15.30 -1.68 36.94
N ASN A 15 14.53 -0.74 36.40
CA ASN A 15 13.19 -0.43 36.91
C ASN A 15 12.11 -1.45 36.48
N PHE A 16 12.31 -2.17 35.38
CA PHE A 16 11.31 -3.08 34.81
C PHE A 16 11.71 -4.56 34.86
N CYS A 17 13.00 -4.88 34.87
CA CYS A 17 13.51 -6.23 35.01
C CYS A 17 14.20 -6.41 36.36
N ARG A 18 13.63 -7.27 37.22
CA ARG A 18 14.25 -7.68 38.48
C ARG A 18 15.27 -8.81 38.28
N MET A 19 16.08 -8.71 37.23
CA MET A 19 17.11 -9.71 36.91
C MET A 19 18.33 -9.06 36.26
N ALA A 20 19.48 -9.73 36.39
CA ALA A 20 20.73 -9.23 35.84
C ALA A 20 20.69 -9.17 34.30
N PRO A 21 21.36 -8.19 33.67
CA PRO A 21 21.46 -8.10 32.20
C PRO A 21 21.96 -9.38 31.54
N GLU A 22 22.87 -10.10 32.20
CA GLU A 22 23.44 -11.36 31.74
C GLU A 22 22.38 -12.47 31.67
N ASP A 23 21.55 -12.59 32.72
CA ASP A 23 20.46 -13.56 32.78
C ASP A 23 19.34 -13.22 31.79
N TYR A 24 19.02 -11.93 31.64
CA TYR A 24 18.09 -11.46 30.62
C TYR A 24 18.58 -11.80 29.21
N ASN A 25 19.86 -11.59 28.90
CA ASN A 25 20.46 -11.93 27.61
C ASN A 25 20.49 -13.46 27.39
N TYR A 26 20.78 -14.24 28.43
CA TYR A 26 20.72 -15.69 28.37
C TYR A 26 19.30 -16.18 28.06
N LEU A 27 18.29 -15.64 28.74
CA LEU A 27 16.88 -15.93 28.45
C LEU A 27 16.48 -15.45 27.06
N MET A 28 16.90 -14.26 26.62
CA MET A 28 16.58 -13.79 25.27
C MET A 28 17.26 -14.62 24.19
N ASN A 29 18.47 -15.13 24.41
CA ASN A 29 19.11 -16.04 23.46
C ASN A 29 18.42 -17.42 23.41
N LYS A 30 17.86 -17.89 24.53
CA LYS A 30 17.12 -19.15 24.57
C LYS A 30 15.70 -19.05 24.03
N ILE A 31 14.98 -18.01 24.43
CA ILE A 31 13.55 -17.84 24.15
C ILE A 31 13.37 -17.05 22.86
N GLY A 32 14.25 -16.09 22.55
CA GLY A 32 14.19 -15.22 21.38
C GLY A 32 13.98 -15.99 20.07
N PRO A 33 14.70 -17.07 19.76
CA PRO A 33 14.41 -17.89 18.59
C PRO A 33 13.00 -18.51 18.59
N ILE A 34 12.46 -18.84 19.77
CA ILE A 34 11.15 -19.49 19.97
C ILE A 34 10.00 -18.48 19.88
N ILE A 35 10.19 -17.25 20.39
CA ILE A 35 9.17 -16.19 20.42
C ILE A 35 9.34 -15.13 19.34
N ALA A 36 10.46 -15.15 18.62
CA ALA A 36 10.65 -14.33 17.44
C ALA A 36 9.53 -14.66 16.45
N LYS A 37 8.96 -13.62 15.83
CA LYS A 37 8.01 -13.76 14.73
C LYS A 37 8.67 -14.60 13.62
N GLN A 38 8.32 -15.88 13.52
CA GLN A 38 8.73 -16.76 12.42
C GLN A 38 7.57 -16.99 11.47
N ASP A 39 7.86 -17.19 10.18
CA ASP A 39 6.91 -17.81 9.26
C ASP A 39 6.56 -19.19 9.81
N THR A 40 5.27 -19.49 9.94
CA THR A 40 4.84 -20.80 10.43
C THR A 40 4.50 -21.71 9.26
N HIS A 41 4.44 -23.02 9.53
CA HIS A 41 3.90 -24.00 8.58
C HIS A 41 2.45 -23.66 8.11
N MET A 42 1.73 -22.79 8.84
CA MET A 42 0.37 -22.35 8.54
C MET A 42 0.29 -20.97 7.87
N ARG A 43 1.35 -20.15 7.91
CA ARG A 43 1.28 -18.72 7.56
C ARG A 43 2.61 -18.20 7.02
N LYS A 44 2.58 -17.68 5.78
CA LYS A 44 3.60 -16.73 5.30
C LYS A 44 3.22 -15.32 5.71
N CYS A 45 4.21 -14.48 6.02
CA CYS A 45 4.04 -13.03 6.04
C CYS A 45 3.40 -12.54 4.73
N ILE A 46 2.82 -11.33 4.70
CA ILE A 46 2.45 -10.68 3.43
C ILE A 46 3.75 -10.58 2.61
N PRO A 47 3.99 -11.47 1.62
CA PRO A 47 5.35 -11.70 1.18
C PRO A 47 5.65 -10.69 0.09
N LEU A 48 6.55 -9.76 0.42
CA LEU A 48 7.09 -8.83 -0.55
C LEU A 48 7.87 -9.63 -1.61
N PRO A 49 7.54 -9.50 -2.90
CA PRO A 49 8.26 -10.21 -3.96
C PRO A 49 9.75 -9.85 -3.94
N ARG A 50 10.60 -10.87 -4.19
CA ARG A 50 12.07 -10.74 -4.09
C ARG A 50 12.81 -11.02 -5.38
N THR A 51 12.13 -11.58 -6.37
CA THR A 51 12.73 -12.02 -7.63
C THR A 51 12.03 -11.37 -8.81
N SER A 52 12.77 -11.17 -9.91
CA SER A 52 12.20 -10.64 -11.15
C SER A 52 11.03 -11.49 -11.63
N SER A 53 11.09 -12.82 -11.46
CA SER A 53 10.00 -13.73 -11.80
C SER A 53 8.72 -13.50 -10.98
N ASP A 54 8.83 -13.20 -9.68
CA ASP A 54 7.66 -12.92 -8.85
C ASP A 54 7.00 -11.59 -9.26
N TRP A 55 7.82 -10.58 -9.56
CA TRP A 55 7.36 -9.28 -10.05
C TRP A 55 6.69 -9.39 -11.42
N LEU A 56 7.28 -10.14 -12.36
CA LEU A 56 6.69 -10.38 -13.68
C LEU A 56 5.37 -11.15 -13.61
N ARG A 57 5.16 -12.02 -12.59
CA ARG A 57 3.87 -12.65 -12.34
C ARG A 57 2.80 -11.61 -11.98
N ILE A 58 3.14 -10.63 -11.15
CA ILE A 58 2.24 -9.53 -10.78
C ILE A 58 1.97 -8.62 -11.97
N GLU A 59 3.02 -8.26 -12.72
CA GLU A 59 2.91 -7.46 -13.95
C GLU A 59 1.95 -8.08 -14.94
N LYS A 60 2.06 -9.40 -15.16
CA LYS A 60 1.19 -10.13 -16.07
C LYS A 60 -0.29 -9.99 -15.67
N GLY A 61 -0.58 -9.94 -14.37
CA GLY A 61 -1.92 -9.69 -13.84
C GLY A 61 -2.42 -8.29 -14.16
N PHE A 62 -1.60 -7.26 -13.93
CA PHE A 62 -1.93 -5.87 -14.26
C PHE A 62 -2.07 -5.63 -15.75
N ARG A 63 -1.18 -6.19 -16.57
CA ARG A 63 -1.22 -6.07 -18.02
C ARG A 63 -2.47 -6.69 -18.61
N ARG A 64 -2.88 -7.87 -18.14
CA ARG A 64 -4.03 -8.62 -18.68
C ARG A 64 -5.37 -8.10 -18.18
N THR A 65 -5.48 -7.85 -16.88
CA THR A 65 -6.76 -7.53 -16.22
C THR A 65 -7.04 -6.04 -16.20
N TRP A 66 -5.99 -5.25 -15.99
CA TRP A 66 -6.09 -3.81 -15.73
C TRP A 66 -5.52 -2.97 -16.88
N ASN A 67 -5.06 -3.63 -17.94
CA ASN A 67 -4.44 -3.02 -19.12
C ASN A 67 -3.31 -2.04 -18.76
N PHE A 68 -2.58 -2.30 -17.69
CA PHE A 68 -1.45 -1.47 -17.28
C PHE A 68 -0.16 -2.31 -17.30
N PRO A 69 0.52 -2.41 -18.45
CA PRO A 69 1.79 -3.12 -18.54
C PRO A 69 2.84 -2.45 -17.65
N HIS A 70 3.84 -3.21 -17.25
CA HIS A 70 4.93 -2.79 -16.36
C HIS A 70 4.50 -2.35 -14.95
N CYS A 71 3.22 -2.51 -14.58
CA CYS A 71 2.76 -2.24 -13.22
C CYS A 71 3.10 -3.40 -12.28
N LEU A 72 3.78 -3.12 -11.18
CA LEU A 72 4.16 -4.10 -10.16
C LEU A 72 3.23 -4.11 -8.94
N GLY A 73 2.24 -3.23 -8.90
CA GLY A 73 1.34 -3.09 -7.77
C GLY A 73 0.70 -1.71 -7.68
N ALA A 74 -0.45 -1.66 -7.01
CA ALA A 74 -1.11 -0.42 -6.62
C ALA A 74 -0.75 -0.12 -5.17
N ILE A 75 -0.20 1.08 -4.92
CA ILE A 75 0.14 1.56 -3.58
C ILE A 75 -0.84 2.66 -3.17
N ASP A 76 -1.27 2.60 -1.93
CA ASP A 76 -2.05 3.66 -1.29
C ASP A 76 -1.81 3.59 0.22
N GLY A 77 -2.14 4.67 0.91
CA GLY A 77 -2.20 4.66 2.36
C GLY A 77 -3.50 5.26 2.89
N LYS A 78 -3.75 5.01 4.17
CA LYS A 78 -4.91 5.51 4.90
C LYS A 78 -4.51 5.91 6.31
N HIS A 79 -5.16 6.93 6.83
CA HIS A 79 -5.18 7.18 8.26
C HIS A 79 -6.15 6.21 8.92
N VAL A 80 -5.68 5.41 9.86
CA VAL A 80 -6.52 4.61 10.77
C VAL A 80 -6.79 5.47 11.99
N LEU A 81 -8.05 5.86 12.19
CA LEU A 81 -8.44 6.70 13.33
C LEU A 81 -8.26 5.96 14.66
N ILE A 82 -7.69 6.66 15.63
CA ILE A 82 -7.50 6.18 17.00
C ILE A 82 -7.98 7.23 17.99
N GLN A 83 -8.21 6.83 19.23
CA GLN A 83 -8.30 7.77 20.33
C GLN A 83 -6.92 8.43 20.56
N SER A 84 -6.91 9.65 21.09
CA SER A 84 -5.68 10.29 21.58
C SER A 84 -4.88 9.31 22.44
N PRO A 85 -3.65 8.97 22.04
CA PRO A 85 -2.77 8.18 22.89
C PRO A 85 -2.43 8.95 24.18
N ILE A 86 -2.06 8.20 25.21
CA ILE A 86 -1.75 8.80 26.52
C ILE A 86 -0.41 9.53 26.38
N HIS A 87 -0.35 10.78 26.87
CA HIS A 87 0.86 11.63 26.84
C HIS A 87 1.46 11.90 25.45
N SER A 88 0.72 11.71 24.35
CA SER A 88 1.27 11.92 22.99
C SER A 88 1.26 13.35 22.47
N GLY A 89 0.64 14.28 23.21
CA GLY A 89 0.42 15.65 22.75
C GLY A 89 -0.21 15.68 21.36
N SER A 90 0.50 16.26 20.38
CA SER A 90 0.02 16.43 18.99
C SER A 90 0.67 15.48 17.97
N GLU A 91 1.41 14.47 18.43
CA GLU A 91 2.20 13.60 17.54
C GLU A 91 1.34 12.81 16.54
N PHE A 92 0.16 12.36 16.97
CA PHE A 92 -0.73 11.55 16.15
C PHE A 92 -1.85 12.37 15.48
N ILE A 93 -1.85 13.70 15.67
CA ILE A 93 -2.86 14.58 15.04
C ILE A 93 -2.56 14.70 13.55
N ASN A 94 -3.49 14.23 12.73
CA ASN A 94 -3.45 14.39 11.29
C ASN A 94 -3.99 15.76 10.84
N TYR A 95 -3.97 16.00 9.53
CA TYR A 95 -4.46 17.24 8.94
C TYR A 95 -5.98 17.46 9.08
N HIS A 96 -6.74 16.39 9.36
CA HIS A 96 -8.17 16.45 9.70
C HIS A 96 -8.42 16.76 11.18
N LYS A 97 -7.38 17.11 11.96
CA LYS A 97 -7.45 17.37 13.41
C LYS A 97 -7.97 16.18 14.22
N THR A 98 -7.77 14.95 13.71
CA THR A 98 -8.08 13.70 14.41
C THR A 98 -6.80 12.91 14.69
N PHE A 99 -6.84 12.02 15.69
CA PHE A 99 -5.70 11.16 16.00
C PHE A 99 -5.70 9.93 15.10
N SER A 100 -4.55 9.60 14.52
CA SER A 100 -4.44 8.43 13.63
C SER A 100 -3.03 7.85 13.58
N VAL A 101 -2.96 6.57 13.22
CA VAL A 101 -1.75 5.95 12.68
C VAL A 101 -1.90 5.80 11.17
N VAL A 102 -0.79 5.81 10.45
CA VAL A 102 -0.79 5.65 9.00
C VAL A 102 -0.59 4.18 8.64
N LEU A 103 -1.52 3.65 7.85
CA LEU A 103 -1.45 2.39 7.14
C LEU A 103 -0.95 2.66 5.71
N MET A 104 0.10 1.97 5.27
CA MET A 104 0.62 1.99 3.92
C MET A 104 0.57 0.57 3.36
N ALA A 105 0.03 0.39 2.16
CA ALA A 105 -0.10 -0.95 1.57
C ALA A 105 0.16 -0.95 0.07
N LEU A 106 0.75 -2.06 -0.40
CA LEU A 106 0.93 -2.40 -1.80
C LEU A 106 0.10 -3.64 -2.10
N VAL A 107 -0.66 -3.60 -3.18
CA VAL A 107 -1.62 -4.64 -3.57
C VAL A 107 -1.37 -5.14 -5.00
N ASP A 108 -1.47 -6.44 -5.20
CA ASP A 108 -1.33 -7.09 -6.51
C ASP A 108 -2.62 -7.01 -7.36
N ALA A 109 -2.54 -7.47 -8.61
CA ALA A 109 -3.65 -7.43 -9.56
C ALA A 109 -4.88 -8.27 -9.16
N ASP A 110 -4.76 -9.17 -8.17
CA ASP A 110 -5.82 -10.07 -7.68
C ASP A 110 -6.26 -9.70 -6.25
N TYR A 111 -6.11 -8.41 -5.91
CA TYR A 111 -6.57 -7.81 -4.67
C TYR A 111 -5.92 -8.42 -3.42
N ASN A 112 -4.69 -8.93 -3.50
CA ASN A 112 -3.96 -9.38 -2.31
C ASN A 112 -2.91 -8.35 -1.92
N PHE A 113 -2.76 -8.12 -0.63
CA PHE A 113 -1.61 -7.39 -0.12
C PHE A 113 -0.32 -8.13 -0.47
N ILE A 114 0.69 -7.37 -0.90
CA ILE A 114 2.06 -7.83 -1.11
C ILE A 114 3.07 -7.04 -0.26
N PHE A 115 2.64 -5.92 0.32
CA PHE A 115 3.34 -5.23 1.41
C PHE A 115 2.34 -4.45 2.25
N VAL A 116 2.56 -4.43 3.56
CA VAL A 116 1.79 -3.60 4.50
C VAL A 116 2.74 -3.10 5.59
N ASP A 117 2.62 -1.82 5.92
CA ASP A 117 3.30 -1.15 7.00
C ASP A 117 2.31 -0.26 7.74
N CYS A 118 2.30 -0.30 9.07
CA CYS A 118 1.31 0.41 9.89
C CYS A 118 1.97 0.87 11.19
N GLY A 119 1.50 2.01 11.73
CA GLY A 119 1.92 2.51 13.05
C GLY A 119 2.68 3.84 12.99
N CYS A 120 2.99 4.36 11.81
CA CYS A 120 3.61 5.68 11.68
C CYS A 120 2.64 6.78 12.16
N GLN A 121 3.18 7.81 12.84
CA GLN A 121 2.35 8.86 13.44
C GLN A 121 1.57 9.65 12.38
N GLY A 122 0.27 9.92 12.64
CA GLY A 122 -0.62 10.62 11.72
C GLY A 122 -0.22 12.05 11.32
N ARG A 123 0.68 12.69 12.07
CA ARG A 123 1.21 14.02 11.73
C ARG A 123 2.20 13.99 10.55
N ILE A 124 2.85 12.85 10.32
CA ILE A 124 3.88 12.73 9.30
C ILE A 124 3.23 12.75 7.93
N SER A 125 3.72 13.62 7.04
CA SER A 125 3.23 13.66 5.66
C SER A 125 3.44 12.32 4.96
N ASP A 126 2.57 11.96 4.03
CA ASP A 126 2.57 10.67 3.34
C ASP A 126 3.89 10.35 2.64
N GLY A 127 4.45 11.34 1.94
CA GLY A 127 5.76 11.19 1.32
C GLY A 127 6.91 11.11 2.31
N GLY A 128 6.68 11.43 3.59
CA GLY A 128 7.58 11.14 4.72
C GLY A 128 7.35 9.73 5.27
N VAL A 129 6.09 9.32 5.45
CA VAL A 129 5.72 7.93 5.84
C VAL A 129 6.32 6.95 4.83
N TYR A 130 6.03 7.13 3.54
CA TYR A 130 6.54 6.28 2.46
C TYR A 130 8.07 6.22 2.46
N ARG A 131 8.77 7.36 2.62
CA ARG A 131 10.25 7.38 2.67
C ARG A 131 10.83 6.60 3.86
N ASN A 132 10.09 6.53 4.96
CA ASN A 132 10.50 5.80 6.15
C ASN A 132 10.21 4.30 6.08
N THR A 133 9.28 3.87 5.21
CA THR A 133 8.97 2.46 4.98
C THR A 133 10.20 1.67 4.55
N ASN A 134 10.23 0.39 4.95
CA ASN A 134 11.26 -0.55 4.47
C ASN A 134 11.17 -0.76 2.95
N LEU A 135 9.96 -0.66 2.38
CA LEU A 135 9.74 -0.74 0.93
C LEU A 135 10.55 0.32 0.18
N TYR A 136 10.41 1.59 0.55
CA TYR A 136 11.15 2.67 -0.10
C TYR A 136 12.66 2.52 0.03
N LYS A 137 13.14 2.17 1.22
CA LYS A 137 14.58 1.92 1.47
C LYS A 137 15.13 0.82 0.55
N GLN A 138 14.39 -0.26 0.36
CA GLN A 138 14.77 -1.37 -0.52
C GLN A 138 14.70 -1.00 -2.01
N ILE A 139 13.75 -0.15 -2.42
CA ILE A 139 13.71 0.41 -3.79
C ILE A 139 14.98 1.22 -4.05
N CYS A 140 15.34 2.14 -3.16
CA CYS A 140 16.52 2.99 -3.31
C CYS A 140 17.83 2.19 -3.35
N ARG A 141 17.91 1.08 -2.59
CA ARG A 141 19.07 0.18 -2.57
C ARG A 141 19.06 -0.87 -3.68
N LYS A 142 18.01 -0.94 -4.50
CA LYS A 142 17.79 -1.94 -5.55
C LYS A 142 17.75 -3.39 -5.02
N GLU A 143 17.23 -3.58 -3.81
CA GLU A 143 17.18 -4.88 -3.09
C GLU A 143 15.89 -5.68 -3.35
N LEU A 144 14.93 -5.13 -4.11
CA LEU A 144 13.66 -5.82 -4.39
C LEU A 144 13.72 -6.82 -5.54
N GLY A 145 14.83 -6.86 -6.28
CA GLY A 145 14.96 -7.74 -7.44
C GLY A 145 13.95 -7.40 -8.54
N PHE A 146 13.71 -6.11 -8.79
CA PHE A 146 12.89 -5.69 -9.92
C PHE A 146 13.49 -6.23 -11.23
N PRO A 147 12.64 -6.61 -12.20
CA PRO A 147 13.13 -6.95 -13.52
C PRO A 147 13.88 -5.77 -14.15
N PRO A 148 14.90 -6.02 -14.99
CA PRO A 148 15.54 -4.95 -15.74
C PRO A 148 14.50 -4.25 -16.64
N PRO A 149 14.69 -2.96 -16.99
CA PRO A 149 13.82 -2.28 -17.94
C PRO A 149 13.62 -3.09 -19.22
N ASP A 150 12.38 -3.15 -19.69
CA ASP A 150 11.99 -3.91 -20.88
C ASP A 150 11.20 -3.02 -21.85
N CYS A 151 11.00 -3.49 -23.07
CA CYS A 151 10.23 -2.80 -24.08
C CYS A 151 8.73 -3.05 -23.91
N LEU A 152 7.93 -1.99 -23.99
CA LEU A 152 6.49 -2.16 -24.16
C LEU A 152 6.20 -2.79 -25.54
N PRO A 153 5.08 -3.52 -25.71
CA PRO A 153 4.71 -4.07 -27.00
C PRO A 153 4.76 -3.02 -28.12
N LEU A 154 5.45 -3.35 -29.22
CA LEU A 154 5.61 -2.47 -30.39
C LEU A 154 6.33 -1.14 -30.10
N LYS A 155 7.09 -1.05 -29.01
CA LYS A 155 7.95 0.10 -28.67
C LYS A 155 9.39 -0.37 -28.50
N VAL A 156 10.35 0.41 -29.02
CA VAL A 156 11.78 0.03 -28.99
C VAL A 156 12.50 0.60 -27.76
N THR A 157 11.96 1.64 -27.14
CA THR A 157 12.57 2.26 -25.96
C THR A 157 12.21 1.47 -24.69
N PRO A 158 13.20 0.93 -23.96
CA PRO A 158 12.94 0.22 -22.73
C PRO A 158 12.47 1.18 -21.63
N LEU A 159 11.51 0.73 -20.84
CA LEU A 159 10.93 1.45 -19.71
C LEU A 159 11.06 0.63 -18.43
N PRO A 160 11.28 1.29 -17.28
CA PRO A 160 11.31 0.60 -16.01
C PRO A 160 9.92 0.08 -15.64
N TYR A 161 9.90 -0.83 -14.68
CA TYR A 161 8.70 -1.27 -14.00
C TYR A 161 8.33 -0.30 -12.89
N VAL A 162 7.02 -0.09 -12.69
CA VAL A 162 6.48 0.99 -11.85
C VAL A 162 5.38 0.51 -10.91
N PHE A 163 5.18 1.21 -9.81
CA PHE A 163 3.95 1.17 -9.03
C PHE A 163 3.00 2.28 -9.46
N VAL A 164 1.69 2.05 -9.30
CA VAL A 164 0.67 3.09 -9.49
C VAL A 164 0.19 3.60 -8.15
N ALA A 165 0.12 4.92 -8.02
CA ALA A 165 -0.21 5.60 -6.78
C ALA A 165 -1.17 6.77 -7.02
N ASP A 166 -1.75 7.27 -5.93
CA ASP A 166 -2.59 8.46 -5.99
C ASP A 166 -1.76 9.76 -6.13
N SER A 167 -2.45 10.89 -6.17
CA SER A 167 -1.83 12.20 -6.33
C SER A 167 -0.93 12.63 -5.17
N ALA A 168 -1.10 12.06 -3.97
CA ALA A 168 -0.36 12.41 -2.76
C ALA A 168 1.08 11.87 -2.76
N PHE A 169 1.36 10.82 -3.52
CA PHE A 169 2.71 10.30 -3.68
C PHE A 169 3.60 11.21 -4.55
N ALA A 170 4.91 11.11 -4.38
CA ALA A 170 5.86 11.76 -5.26
C ALA A 170 6.02 10.96 -6.57
N LEU A 171 6.04 11.65 -7.71
CA LEU A 171 6.35 11.03 -8.99
C LEU A 171 7.86 10.69 -9.01
N THR A 172 8.19 9.42 -9.22
CA THR A 172 9.58 8.92 -9.31
C THR A 172 9.69 7.88 -10.42
N GLU A 173 10.88 7.39 -10.73
CA GLU A 173 11.09 6.43 -11.82
C GLU A 173 10.32 5.11 -11.62
N ASN A 174 10.08 4.70 -10.38
CA ASN A 174 9.30 3.50 -10.03
C ASN A 174 7.92 3.83 -9.43
N MET A 175 7.48 5.09 -9.43
CA MET A 175 6.19 5.50 -8.85
C MET A 175 5.45 6.45 -9.77
N MET A 176 4.38 5.98 -10.39
CA MET A 176 3.53 6.75 -11.30
C MET A 176 2.33 7.32 -10.58
N LYS A 177 1.99 8.57 -10.90
CA LYS A 177 0.79 9.26 -10.40
C LYS A 177 0.12 10.07 -11.51
N PRO A 178 -1.16 10.42 -11.36
CA PRO A 178 -1.91 11.19 -12.35
C PRO A 178 -1.21 12.49 -12.79
N TYR A 179 -1.46 12.92 -14.02
CA TYR A 179 -1.29 14.31 -14.42
C TYR A 179 -2.23 15.18 -13.59
N ALA A 180 -1.72 16.34 -13.17
CA ALA A 180 -2.47 17.29 -12.36
C ALA A 180 -3.29 18.22 -13.25
N GLY A 181 -4.45 18.62 -12.77
CA GLY A 181 -5.37 19.50 -13.50
C GLY A 181 -6.43 18.73 -14.29
N THR A 182 -7.26 19.48 -15.00
CA THR A 182 -8.31 18.94 -15.87
C THR A 182 -7.77 18.81 -17.28
N HIS A 183 -8.04 17.68 -17.91
CA HIS A 183 -7.59 17.38 -19.26
C HIS A 183 -8.80 17.04 -20.15
N ASN A 184 -8.74 17.47 -21.40
CA ASN A 184 -9.83 17.24 -22.36
C ASN A 184 -10.01 15.75 -22.65
N LYS A 185 -11.25 15.35 -22.95
CA LYS A 185 -11.59 13.99 -23.37
C LYS A 185 -10.76 13.60 -24.61
N GLY A 186 -10.22 12.39 -24.62
CA GLY A 186 -9.32 11.89 -25.67
C GLY A 186 -7.88 12.41 -25.62
N SER A 187 -7.53 13.32 -24.70
CA SER A 187 -6.12 13.70 -24.50
C SER A 187 -5.30 12.56 -23.92
N LYS A 188 -4.01 12.56 -24.22
CA LYS A 188 -3.03 11.60 -23.68
C LYS A 188 -3.05 11.54 -22.15
N GLU A 189 -3.09 12.70 -21.51
CA GLU A 189 -3.11 12.84 -20.06
C GLU A 189 -4.40 12.28 -19.45
N ARG A 190 -5.56 12.50 -20.10
CA ARG A 190 -6.85 11.95 -19.67
C ARG A 190 -6.86 10.42 -19.75
N VAL A 191 -6.42 9.86 -20.88
CA VAL A 191 -6.33 8.40 -21.08
C VAL A 191 -5.38 7.77 -20.06
N PHE A 192 -4.22 8.37 -19.84
CA PHE A 192 -3.26 7.90 -18.82
C PHE A 192 -3.87 7.95 -17.41
N ASN A 193 -4.48 9.06 -17.02
CA ASN A 193 -5.09 9.22 -15.70
C ASN A 193 -6.18 8.18 -15.45
N TYR A 194 -6.99 7.91 -16.48
CA TYR A 194 -8.04 6.91 -16.40
C TYR A 194 -7.48 5.48 -16.29
N ARG A 195 -6.50 5.10 -17.12
CA ARG A 195 -5.81 3.79 -17.02
C ARG A 195 -5.14 3.59 -15.67
N LEU A 196 -4.48 4.63 -15.16
CA LEU A 196 -3.87 4.62 -13.83
C LEU A 196 -4.92 4.47 -12.73
N SER A 197 -6.01 5.24 -12.81
CA SER A 197 -7.11 5.18 -11.83
C SER A 197 -7.75 3.78 -11.79
N ARG A 198 -7.96 3.15 -12.95
CA ARG A 198 -8.42 1.75 -13.05
C ARG A 198 -7.50 0.77 -12.31
N ALA A 199 -6.20 0.80 -12.60
CA ALA A 199 -5.23 -0.08 -11.95
C ALA A 199 -5.10 0.21 -10.43
N ARG A 200 -5.21 1.48 -10.03
CA ARG A 200 -5.13 1.90 -8.62
C ARG A 200 -6.38 1.54 -7.82
N ARG A 201 -7.56 1.46 -8.43
CA ARG A 201 -8.84 1.14 -7.76
C ARG A 201 -8.79 -0.17 -6.95
N ILE A 202 -7.90 -1.07 -7.30
CA ILE A 202 -7.66 -2.34 -6.60
C ILE A 202 -7.33 -2.12 -5.12
N VAL A 203 -6.40 -1.22 -4.80
CA VAL A 203 -6.01 -1.00 -3.40
C VAL A 203 -7.11 -0.30 -2.60
N GLU A 204 -7.90 0.56 -3.25
CA GLU A 204 -9.09 1.18 -2.64
C GLU A 204 -10.16 0.14 -2.31
N ASN A 205 -10.46 -0.75 -3.26
CA ASN A 205 -11.38 -1.88 -3.03
C ASN A 205 -10.89 -2.77 -1.87
N VAL A 206 -9.59 -3.08 -1.81
CA VAL A 206 -9.04 -3.89 -0.71
C VAL A 206 -9.24 -3.23 0.63
N PHE A 207 -8.93 -1.94 0.77
CA PHE A 207 -9.21 -1.21 2.03
C PHE A 207 -10.69 -1.15 2.35
N GLY A 208 -11.53 -0.93 1.33
CA GLY A 208 -12.99 -0.93 1.44
C GLY A 208 -13.55 -2.24 1.98
N ILE A 209 -13.22 -3.35 1.33
CA ILE A 209 -13.61 -4.72 1.74
C ILE A 209 -13.05 -5.06 3.11
N MET A 210 -11.77 -4.75 3.37
CA MET A 210 -11.16 -5.02 4.67
C MET A 210 -11.92 -4.29 5.79
N SER A 211 -12.29 -3.03 5.59
CA SER A 211 -13.10 -2.26 6.54
C SER A 211 -14.55 -2.74 6.65
N ALA A 212 -15.14 -3.16 5.53
CA ALA A 212 -16.48 -3.73 5.50
C ALA A 212 -16.54 -5.04 6.31
N VAL A 213 -15.60 -5.96 6.11
CA VAL A 213 -15.61 -7.24 6.82
C VAL A 213 -15.15 -7.08 8.27
N PHE A 214 -14.02 -6.40 8.50
CA PHE A 214 -13.47 -6.21 9.85
C PHE A 214 -13.94 -4.89 10.43
N ARG A 215 -15.17 -4.90 10.97
CA ARG A 215 -15.87 -3.70 11.48
C ARG A 215 -15.10 -2.89 12.54
N VAL A 216 -14.08 -3.48 13.18
CA VAL A 216 -13.14 -2.76 14.06
C VAL A 216 -12.47 -1.57 13.35
N LEU A 217 -12.29 -1.64 12.02
CA LEU A 217 -11.70 -0.58 11.18
C LEU A 217 -12.70 0.51 10.77
N ARG A 218 -13.99 0.38 11.11
CA ARG A 218 -15.02 1.38 10.75
C ARG A 218 -15.10 2.52 11.76
N LYS A 219 -14.75 2.28 13.02
CA LYS A 219 -14.81 3.28 14.11
C LYS A 219 -13.40 3.60 14.63
N PRO A 220 -13.18 4.80 15.20
CA PRO A 220 -11.92 5.10 15.87
C PRO A 220 -11.64 4.07 16.97
N MET A 221 -10.43 3.51 16.95
CA MET A 221 -10.05 2.51 17.95
C MET A 221 -9.63 3.18 19.25
N LEU A 222 -10.28 2.80 20.36
CA LEU A 222 -9.99 3.30 21.70
C LEU A 222 -8.81 2.52 22.34
N LEU A 223 -7.70 2.44 21.62
CA LEU A 223 -6.54 1.61 21.95
C LEU A 223 -5.24 2.36 21.69
N GLN A 224 -4.15 1.95 22.35
CA GLN A 224 -2.81 2.53 22.09
C GLN A 224 -2.31 2.16 20.68
N PRO A 225 -1.47 3.01 20.06
CA PRO A 225 -1.00 2.84 18.68
C PRO A 225 -0.41 1.46 18.36
N ASP A 226 0.32 0.84 19.30
CA ASP A 226 0.94 -0.48 19.10
C ASP A 226 -0.12 -1.58 18.93
N ILE A 227 -1.15 -1.56 19.79
CA ILE A 227 -2.26 -2.52 19.72
C ILE A 227 -3.07 -2.30 18.44
N VAL A 228 -3.32 -1.04 18.07
CA VAL A 228 -3.99 -0.70 16.81
C VAL A 228 -3.20 -1.24 15.61
N THR A 229 -1.87 -1.09 15.64
CA THR A 229 -0.99 -1.62 14.60
C THR A 229 -1.13 -3.13 14.48
N ASP A 230 -1.10 -3.87 15.59
CA ASP A 230 -1.29 -5.33 15.58
C ASP A 230 -2.66 -5.75 15.04
N ILE A 231 -3.73 -5.04 15.39
CA ILE A 231 -5.08 -5.28 14.87
C ILE A 231 -5.11 -5.09 13.35
N VAL A 232 -4.61 -3.94 12.86
CA VAL A 232 -4.62 -3.61 11.43
C VAL A 232 -3.79 -4.61 10.63
N MET A 233 -2.58 -4.96 11.11
CA MET A 233 -1.74 -5.96 10.48
C MET A 233 -2.40 -7.35 10.46
N THR A 234 -3.12 -7.70 11.53
CA THR A 234 -3.89 -8.95 11.60
C THR A 234 -5.03 -8.96 10.58
N CYS A 235 -5.78 -7.87 10.45
CA CYS A 235 -6.83 -7.74 9.43
C CYS A 235 -6.27 -7.91 8.00
N ALA A 236 -5.13 -7.30 7.69
CA ALA A 236 -4.51 -7.44 6.37
C ALA A 236 -4.05 -8.88 6.08
N LEU A 237 -3.52 -9.57 7.10
CA LEU A 237 -3.12 -10.97 6.98
C LEU A 237 -4.34 -11.90 6.82
N LEU A 238 -5.41 -11.66 7.57
CA LEU A 238 -6.66 -12.42 7.45
C LEU A 238 -7.33 -12.19 6.09
N HIS A 239 -7.31 -10.95 5.59
CA HIS A 239 -7.76 -10.63 4.23
C HIS A 239 -7.06 -11.52 3.20
N ASN A 240 -5.72 -11.56 3.20
CA ASN A 240 -4.96 -12.41 2.30
C ASN A 240 -5.26 -13.90 2.50
N PHE A 241 -5.37 -14.37 3.74
CA PHE A 241 -5.68 -15.76 4.05
C PHE A 241 -7.04 -16.18 3.45
N LEU A 242 -8.07 -15.37 3.67
CA LEU A 242 -9.43 -15.62 3.19
C LEU A 242 -9.54 -15.48 1.67
N ARG A 243 -8.82 -14.52 1.07
CA ARG A 243 -8.81 -14.28 -0.38
C ARG A 243 -8.04 -15.34 -1.16
N ARG A 244 -6.93 -15.88 -0.65
CA ARG A 244 -6.10 -16.84 -1.39
C ARG A 244 -6.67 -18.25 -1.39
N SER A 245 -7.53 -18.59 -0.42
CA SER A 245 -8.17 -19.91 -0.36
C SER A 245 -9.37 -19.99 -1.29
N LYS A 246 -9.40 -21.00 -2.17
CA LYS A 246 -10.54 -21.28 -3.07
C LYS A 246 -11.86 -21.52 -2.31
N ARG A 247 -11.79 -22.03 -1.08
CA ARG A 247 -12.98 -22.36 -0.27
C ARG A 247 -13.62 -21.11 0.35
N SER A 248 -12.81 -20.14 0.79
CA SER A 248 -13.29 -18.94 1.47
C SER A 248 -13.41 -17.73 0.55
N ARG A 249 -12.73 -17.70 -0.60
CA ARG A 249 -12.68 -16.52 -1.50
C ARG A 249 -14.07 -16.00 -1.87
N LEU A 250 -14.99 -16.89 -2.26
CA LEU A 250 -16.35 -16.52 -2.68
C LEU A 250 -17.26 -16.14 -1.51
N ILE A 251 -16.93 -16.56 -0.29
CA ILE A 251 -17.66 -16.18 0.92
C ILE A 251 -17.16 -14.83 1.42
N TYR A 252 -15.85 -14.62 1.41
CA TYR A 252 -15.21 -13.39 1.89
C TYR A 252 -15.42 -12.21 0.94
N THR A 253 -15.41 -12.49 -0.38
CA THR A 253 -15.65 -11.52 -1.45
C THR A 253 -16.58 -12.13 -2.48
N PRO A 254 -17.89 -12.19 -2.21
CA PRO A 254 -18.87 -12.65 -3.18
C PRO A 254 -18.87 -11.79 -4.45
N PRO A 255 -19.40 -12.29 -5.58
CA PRO A 255 -19.58 -11.49 -6.79
C PRO A 255 -20.32 -10.18 -6.48
N GLY A 256 -19.84 -9.06 -7.03
CA GLY A 256 -20.33 -7.71 -6.70
C GLY A 256 -19.62 -7.03 -5.51
N SER A 257 -18.72 -7.71 -4.80
CA SER A 257 -17.94 -7.10 -3.70
C SER A 257 -16.89 -6.10 -4.14
N PHE A 258 -16.53 -6.03 -5.42
CA PHE A 258 -15.54 -5.11 -5.94
C PHE A 258 -16.21 -4.11 -6.87
N ASP A 259 -15.65 -2.90 -6.97
CA ASP A 259 -16.05 -1.97 -8.01
C ASP A 259 -15.81 -2.59 -9.38
N THR A 260 -16.85 -2.64 -10.19
CA THR A 260 -16.79 -3.09 -11.58
C THR A 260 -16.95 -1.89 -12.52
N GLU A 261 -16.76 -2.13 -13.80
CA GLU A 261 -16.92 -1.11 -14.83
C GLU A 261 -17.80 -1.70 -15.92
N ASN A 262 -18.84 -0.98 -16.32
CA ASN A 262 -19.72 -1.41 -17.41
C ASN A 262 -19.06 -1.15 -18.77
N ASP A 263 -19.71 -1.59 -19.85
CA ASP A 263 -19.20 -1.44 -21.22
C ASP A 263 -19.07 0.04 -21.64
N ASP A 264 -19.81 0.94 -20.98
CA ASP A 264 -19.76 2.39 -21.19
C ASP A 264 -18.62 3.08 -20.43
N GLY A 265 -17.88 2.35 -19.58
CA GLY A 265 -16.78 2.89 -18.77
C GLY A 265 -17.23 3.55 -17.46
N GLU A 266 -18.50 3.41 -17.09
CA GLU A 266 -19.02 3.86 -15.80
C GLU A 266 -18.70 2.86 -14.70
N ILE A 267 -18.29 3.38 -13.55
CA ILE A 267 -17.93 2.56 -12.40
C ILE A 267 -19.21 2.15 -11.67
N GLN A 268 -19.48 0.85 -11.63
CA GLN A 268 -20.49 0.28 -10.76
C GLN A 268 -19.87 0.07 -9.37
N PRO A 269 -20.42 0.72 -8.33
CA PRO A 269 -19.89 0.59 -6.97
C PRO A 269 -20.04 -0.84 -6.46
N GLY A 270 -18.98 -1.38 -5.88
CA GLY A 270 -19.05 -2.68 -5.20
C GLY A 270 -19.82 -2.61 -3.89
N SER A 271 -20.37 -3.74 -3.44
CA SER A 271 -21.21 -3.84 -2.24
C SER A 271 -20.54 -3.38 -0.94
N TRP A 272 -19.21 -3.29 -0.91
CA TRP A 272 -18.48 -2.73 0.24
C TRP A 272 -18.77 -1.22 0.46
N ARG A 273 -19.30 -0.53 -0.56
CA ARG A 273 -19.66 0.89 -0.49
C ARG A 273 -21.02 1.12 0.17
N ASP A 274 -21.91 0.13 0.14
CA ASP A 274 -23.26 0.22 0.74
C ASP A 274 -23.20 0.41 2.27
N ASP A 275 -22.16 -0.14 2.89
CA ASP A 275 -21.97 -0.12 4.34
C ASP A 275 -21.31 1.17 4.87
N GLN A 276 -20.96 2.13 4.00
CA GLN A 276 -20.28 3.37 4.37
C GLN A 276 -21.23 4.53 4.70
N ASN A 277 -22.18 4.30 5.61
CA ASN A 277 -23.07 5.34 6.17
C ASN A 277 -22.29 6.39 7.02
N GLY A 278 -21.36 7.12 6.41
CA GLY A 278 -20.72 8.32 6.98
C GLY A 278 -19.64 8.12 8.04
N VAL A 279 -19.32 6.88 8.45
CA VAL A 279 -18.31 6.60 9.48
C VAL A 279 -17.12 5.85 8.87
N ALA A 280 -16.28 6.55 8.12
CA ALA A 280 -15.05 5.99 7.59
C ALA A 280 -13.88 6.31 8.54
N SER A 281 -13.38 5.30 9.27
CA SER A 281 -12.17 5.45 10.09
C SER A 281 -10.88 5.23 9.31
N LEU A 282 -10.99 4.94 8.01
CA LEU A 282 -9.90 4.97 7.05
C LEU A 282 -10.02 6.24 6.22
N LEU A 283 -9.28 7.28 6.58
CA LEU A 283 -9.28 8.55 5.84
C LEU A 283 -8.19 8.56 4.76
N PRO A 284 -8.43 9.21 3.61
CA PRO A 284 -7.41 9.39 2.59
C PRO A 284 -6.26 10.26 3.12
N LEU A 285 -5.13 10.14 2.43
CA LEU A 285 -3.90 10.85 2.71
C LEU A 285 -3.90 12.28 2.13
N GLN A 286 -3.00 13.16 2.60
CA GLN A 286 -2.97 14.57 2.20
C GLN A 286 -2.11 14.79 0.95
N ASN A 287 -2.73 15.23 -0.15
CA ASN A 287 -1.95 15.63 -1.31
C ASN A 287 -1.10 16.88 -1.05
N ARG A 288 0.24 16.74 -1.11
CA ARG A 288 1.19 17.84 -1.10
C ARG A 288 1.98 17.89 -2.41
N PRO A 289 1.92 19.01 -3.18
CA PRO A 289 2.63 19.12 -4.43
C PRO A 289 4.16 19.05 -4.22
N ARG A 290 4.84 18.28 -5.06
CA ARG A 290 6.31 18.13 -5.08
C ARG A 290 6.81 18.21 -6.51
N ARG A 291 7.96 18.84 -6.73
CA ARG A 291 8.64 18.83 -8.03
C ARG A 291 9.15 17.42 -8.33
N ALA A 292 8.86 16.94 -9.53
CA ALA A 292 9.30 15.64 -10.02
C ALA A 292 10.53 15.77 -10.91
N PRO A 293 11.47 14.81 -10.89
CA PRO A 293 12.61 14.78 -11.79
C PRO A 293 12.15 14.61 -13.25
N LEU A 294 12.94 15.13 -14.19
CA LEU A 294 12.62 15.05 -15.62
C LEU A 294 12.55 13.60 -16.11
N SER A 295 13.42 12.71 -15.62
CA SER A 295 13.40 11.28 -15.95
C SER A 295 12.05 10.62 -15.64
N ALA A 296 11.49 10.89 -14.44
CA ALA A 296 10.19 10.35 -14.05
C ALA A 296 9.03 10.92 -14.90
N LYS A 297 9.10 12.20 -15.30
CA LYS A 297 8.11 12.78 -16.22
C LYS A 297 8.17 12.10 -17.59
N ASN A 298 9.38 11.91 -18.12
CA ASN A 298 9.59 11.24 -19.40
C ASN A 298 9.07 9.80 -19.39
N ILE A 299 9.28 9.04 -18.31
CA ILE A 299 8.71 7.68 -18.17
C ILE A 299 7.19 7.73 -18.24
N ARG A 300 6.57 8.66 -17.50
CA ARG A 300 5.11 8.84 -17.51
C ARG A 300 4.58 9.22 -18.89
N ASP A 301 5.22 10.19 -19.55
CA ASP A 301 4.84 10.65 -20.89
C ASP A 301 4.98 9.53 -21.92
N GLN A 302 6.00 8.69 -21.78
CA GLN A 302 6.21 7.52 -22.62
C GLN A 302 5.16 6.41 -22.40
N LEU A 303 4.70 6.20 -21.17
CA LEU A 303 3.57 5.30 -20.86
C LEU A 303 2.26 5.86 -21.41
N ALA A 304 2.04 7.17 -21.24
CA ALA A 304 0.85 7.85 -21.72
C ALA A 304 0.77 7.80 -23.26
N GLU A 305 1.90 8.00 -23.94
CA GLU A 305 2.01 7.91 -25.40
C GLU A 305 1.70 6.50 -25.89
N TYR A 306 2.21 5.49 -25.18
CA TYR A 306 1.89 4.10 -25.47
C TYR A 306 0.38 3.83 -25.38
N PHE A 307 -0.31 4.35 -24.37
CA PHE A 307 -1.75 4.13 -24.20
C PHE A 307 -2.61 4.75 -25.31
N ILE A 308 -2.16 5.80 -25.98
CA ILE A 308 -2.90 6.38 -27.12
C ILE A 308 -2.49 5.79 -28.48
N THR A 309 -1.40 5.01 -28.53
CA THR A 309 -0.89 4.36 -29.74
C THR A 309 -1.03 2.84 -29.64
N ASN A 310 0.06 2.11 -29.44
CA ASN A 310 0.13 0.65 -29.50
C ASN A 310 -0.59 -0.06 -28.35
N GLY A 311 -0.85 0.65 -27.25
CA GLY A 311 -1.54 0.16 -26.06
C GLY A 311 -3.00 0.58 -25.95
N ALA A 312 -3.54 1.20 -27.01
CA ALA A 312 -4.91 1.69 -27.06
C ALA A 312 -5.92 0.56 -26.92
N VAL A 313 -7.01 0.85 -26.22
CA VAL A 313 -8.17 -0.05 -26.07
C VAL A 313 -9.44 0.70 -26.45
N ALA A 314 -10.44 -0.02 -26.95
CA ALA A 314 -11.63 0.56 -27.57
C ALA A 314 -12.42 1.53 -26.67
N TRP A 315 -12.50 1.25 -25.37
CA TRP A 315 -13.30 2.01 -24.41
C TRP A 315 -12.60 3.22 -23.79
N GLN A 316 -11.30 3.42 -24.00
CA GLN A 316 -10.54 4.39 -23.19
C GLN A 316 -10.87 5.86 -23.43
N ASN A 317 -11.50 6.17 -24.57
CA ASN A 317 -11.87 7.53 -24.94
C ASN A 317 -13.28 7.90 -24.50
N ASN A 318 -14.03 6.98 -23.88
CA ASN A 318 -15.39 7.24 -23.42
C ASN A 318 -15.43 8.08 -22.13
N TYR A 319 -14.28 8.28 -21.46
CA TYR A 319 -14.12 8.91 -20.15
C TYR A 319 -13.58 10.35 -20.12
#